data_AF-A0A7Y2Q784-F1
#
_entry.id   AF-A0A7Y2Q784-F1
#
_cell.length_a   1.000
_cell.length_b   1.000
_cell.length_c   1.000
_cell.angle_alpha   90.00
_cell.angle_beta   90.00
_cell.angle_gamma   90.00
#
_symmetry.space_group_name_H-M   'P 1'
#
loop_
_entity.id
_entity.type
_entity.pdbx_description
1 polymer ?
#
loop_
_entity_poly.entity_id
_entity_poly.type
_entity_poly.pdbx_seq_one_letter_code
_entity_poly.pdbx_strand_id
1 'polypeptide(L)' 'MFDWENLRYFAALAQTGTLLGAARSLGVEHATVARRVAGLVAQMGVKLFDRRGRWQVLRGV' A
#
# COMPACT_ATOMS: atom_id res chain seq x y z
N MET A 1 3.78 11.25 -13.97
CA MET A 1 4.12 12.24 -12.93
C MET A 1 3.37 11.91 -11.64
N PHE A 2 3.67 10.76 -11.00
CA PHE A 2 2.79 10.19 -9.95
C PHE A 2 3.47 9.22 -8.96
N ASP A 3 4.78 8.98 -9.06
CA ASP A 3 5.47 7.95 -8.26
C ASP A 3 5.52 8.29 -6.77
N TRP A 4 5.76 9.56 -6.43
CA TRP A 4 5.88 10.00 -5.04
C TRP A 4 4.56 9.90 -4.26
N GLU A 5 3.43 10.22 -4.89
CA GLU A 5 2.13 10.11 -4.23
C GLU A 5 1.82 8.63 -3.95
N ASN A 6 2.08 7.75 -4.91
CA ASN A 6 1.92 6.31 -4.75
C ASN A 6 2.82 5.74 -3.65
N LEU A 7 4.07 6.24 -3.54
CA LEU A 7 5.00 5.95 -2.45
C LEU A 7 4.45 6.38 -1.08
N ARG A 8 3.77 7.52 -0.99
CA ARG A 8 3.10 7.96 0.25
C ARG A 8 1.98 7.00 0.66
N TYR A 9 1.16 6.50 -0.28
CA TYR A 9 0.15 5.48 0.04
C TYR A 9 0.77 4.16 0.49
N PHE A 10 1.85 3.74 -0.17
CA PHE A 10 2.61 2.56 0.21
C PHE A 10 3.23 2.69 1.60
N ALA A 11 3.84 3.84 1.92
CA ALA A 11 4.43 4.10 3.23
C ALA A 11 3.38 4.11 4.35
N ALA A 12 2.20 4.70 4.10
CA ALA A 12 1.08 4.66 5.04
C ALA A 12 0.56 3.22 5.24
N LEU A 13 0.52 2.41 4.18
CA LEU A 13 0.18 1.00 4.27
C LEU A 13 1.24 0.21 5.04
N ALA A 14 2.52 0.55 4.88
CA ALA A 14 3.63 -0.06 5.61
C ALA A 14 3.56 0.20 7.11
N GLN A 15 3.24 1.44 7.48
CA GLN A 15 3.15 1.87 8.88
C GLN A 15 1.93 1.26 9.58
N THR A 16 0.77 1.31 8.92
CA THR A 16 -0.51 0.88 9.52
C THR A 16 -0.78 -0.62 9.36
N GLY A 17 -0.10 -1.29 8.42
CA GLY A 17 -0.23 -2.72 8.12
C GLY A 17 -1.57 -3.13 7.51
N THR A 18 -2.49 -2.19 7.28
CA THR A 18 -3.84 -2.47 6.74
C THR A 18 -4.29 -1.35 5.79
N LEU A 19 -5.02 -1.71 4.73
CA LEU A 19 -5.58 -0.72 3.79
C LEU A 19 -6.49 0.29 4.49
N LEU A 20 -7.28 -0.19 5.46
CA LEU A 20 -8.21 0.64 6.22
C LEU A 20 -7.47 1.61 7.17
N GLY A 21 -6.38 1.16 7.80
CA GLY A 21 -5.53 2.01 8.63
C GLY A 21 -4.84 3.09 7.81
N ALA A 22 -4.32 2.73 6.64
CA ALA A 22 -3.70 3.68 5.72
C ALA A 22 -4.72 4.71 5.19
N ALA A 23 -5.91 4.26 4.82
CA ALA A 23 -7.02 5.10 4.38
C ALA A 23 -7.40 6.14 5.44
N ARG A 24 -7.57 5.70 6.69
CA ARG A 24 -7.83 6.60 7.83
C ARG A 24 -6.68 7.58 8.07
N SER A 25 -5.44 7.11 8.02
CA SER A 25 -4.26 7.96 8.22
C SER A 25 -4.10 9.03 7.13
N LEU A 26 -4.58 8.75 5.91
CA LEU A 26 -4.46 9.64 4.76
C LEU A 26 -5.73 10.44 4.48
N GLY A 27 -6.84 10.16 5.17
CA GLY A 27 -8.13 10.82 4.95
C GLY A 27 -8.76 10.48 3.59
N VAL A 28 -8.51 9.27 3.07
CA VAL A 28 -9.02 8.84 1.76
C VAL A 28 -9.83 7.54 1.86
N GLU A 29 -10.52 7.19 0.78
CA GLU A 29 -11.14 5.88 0.64
C GLU A 29 -10.12 4.73 0.52
N HIS A 30 -10.46 3.61 1.15
CA HIS A 30 -9.65 2.39 1.12
C HIS A 30 -9.43 1.83 -0.30
N ALA A 31 -10.40 2.00 -1.19
CA ALA A 31 -10.28 1.66 -2.61
C ALA A 31 -9.21 2.49 -3.33
N THR A 32 -9.05 3.77 -2.94
CA THR A 32 -8.01 4.67 -3.50
C THR A 32 -6.62 4.20 -3.10
N VAL A 33 -6.44 3.85 -1.82
CA VAL A 33 -5.17 3.27 -1.32
C VAL A 33 -4.85 1.98 -2.08
N ALA A 34 -5.82 1.08 -2.22
CA ALA A 34 -5.64 -0.20 -2.92
C ALA A 34 -5.22 -0.01 -4.39
N ARG A 35 -5.89 0.87 -5.14
CA ARG A 35 -5.55 1.15 -6.55
C ARG A 35 -4.13 1.74 -6.69
N ARG A 36 -3.77 2.70 -5.85
CA ARG A 36 -2.47 3.38 -5.94
C ARG A 36 -1.31 2.47 -5.54
N VAL A 37 -1.50 1.69 -4.48
CA VAL A 37 -0.53 0.68 -4.05
C VAL A 37 -0.41 -0.41 -5.12
N ALA A 38 -1.51 -0.91 -5.69
CA ALA A 38 -1.45 -1.89 -6.77
C ALA A 38 -0.69 -1.38 -8.00
N GLY A 39 -0.91 -0.11 -8.39
CA GLY A 39 -0.17 0.53 -9.47
C GLY A 39 1.34 0.61 -9.20
N LEU A 40 1.72 1.04 -7.99
CA LEU A 40 3.13 1.11 -7.58
C LEU A 40 3.80 -0.27 -7.58
N VAL A 41 3.11 -1.28 -7.06
CA VAL A 41 3.61 -2.64 -6.96
C VAL A 41 3.75 -3.28 -8.33
N ALA A 42 2.81 -3.02 -9.24
CA ALA A 42 2.90 -3.45 -10.63
C ALA A 42 4.10 -2.82 -11.34
N GLN A 43 4.40 -1.54 -11.07
CA GLN A 43 5.58 -0.85 -11.61
C GLN A 43 6.90 -1.36 -11.01
N MET A 44 6.92 -1.71 -9.73
CA MET A 44 8.13 -2.23 -9.07
C MET A 44 8.33 -3.74 -9.25
N GLY A 45 7.35 -4.47 -9.80
CA GLY A 45 7.44 -5.92 -9.98
C GLY A 45 7.42 -6.74 -8.69
N VAL A 46 6.99 -6.16 -7.57
CA VAL A 46 6.98 -6.82 -6.24
C VAL A 46 5.61 -7.47 -5.99
N LYS A 47 5.48 -8.43 -5.09
CA LYS A 47 4.18 -8.93 -4.61
C LYS A 47 3.98 -8.51 -3.15
N LEU A 48 2.88 -7.81 -2.86
CA LEU A 48 2.46 -7.39 -1.51
C LEU A 48 1.55 -8.39 -0.79
N PHE A 49 1.39 -9.59 -1.34
CA PHE A 49 0.53 -10.61 -0.77
C PHE A 49 1.37 -11.65 -0.05
N ASP A 50 1.13 -11.81 1.25
CA ASP A 50 1.56 -12.99 1.99
C ASP A 50 0.83 -14.21 1.40
N ARG A 51 1.45 -15.39 1.53
CA ARG A 51 0.96 -16.72 1.12
C ARG A 51 -0.42 -17.06 1.70
N ARG A 52 -0.93 -16.26 2.64
CA ARG A 52 -2.27 -16.31 3.23
C ARG A 52 -3.31 -15.39 2.57
N GLY A 53 -2.97 -14.71 1.47
CA GLY A 53 -3.87 -13.78 0.77
C GLY A 53 -4.12 -12.47 1.51
N ARG A 54 -3.32 -12.16 2.55
CA ARG A 54 -3.42 -10.92 3.30
C ARG A 54 -2.42 -9.90 2.77
N TRP A 55 -2.83 -8.65 2.73
CA TRP A 55 -1.94 -7.53 2.51
C TRP A 55 -0.91 -7.49 3.64
N GLN A 56 0.33 -7.84 3.32
CA GLN A 56 1.45 -7.66 4.23
C GLN A 56 2.47 -6.80 3.50
N VAL A 57 2.70 -5.62 4.05
CA VAL A 57 3.92 -4.90 3.71
C VAL A 57 5.04 -5.60 4.48
N LEU A 58 6.06 -6.06 3.76
CA LEU A 58 7.27 -6.63 4.34
C LEU A 58 7.81 -5.63 5.36
N ARG A 59 7.50 -5.84 6.65
CA ARG A 59 8.18 -5.14 7.73
C ARG A 59 9.61 -5.63 7.67
N GLY A 60 10.49 -4.80 7.11
CA GLY A 60 11.92 -5.04 7.10
C GLY A 60 12.39 -5.35 8.51
N VAL A 61 13.18 -6.43 8.60
CA VAL A 61 14.06 -6.73 9.74
C VAL A 61 15.22 -5.74 9.70
#